data_AF-A0A175ABV9-F1
#
_entry.id   AF-A0A175ABV9-F1
#
_cell.length_a   1.000
_cell.length_b   1.000
_cell.length_c   1.000
_cell.angle_alpha   90.00
_cell.angle_beta   90.00
_cell.angle_gamma   90.00
#
_symmetry.space_group_name_H-M   'P 1'
#
loop_
_entity.id
_entity.type
_entity.pdbx_description
1 polymer ?
#
loop_
_entity_poly.entity_id
_entity_poly.type
_entity_poly.pdbx_seq_one_letter_code
_entity_poly.pdbx_strand_id
1 'polypeptide(L)'
;MREVGGDNYSYANDYQIMARLKSFADAHGLCLLLVHHTRKQNADDKFDMISGTSGLLGAADGAFLLQKEKRTGNAATLEVSGRDQQDQKLYLIRNTETLLWDLQKAETELWKEPPEPLLDEIAELVMKDNPYWEGSPTALVALINVDIQPHVITRKLNVLAGRLYTEHGIFFRSERDHEGRKLRFWKGNTENA
;
A
#
# COMPACT_ATOMS: atom_id res chain seq x y z
N MET A 1 -30.88 16.88 22.23
CA MET A 1 -31.43 15.73 22.98
C MET A 1 -30.34 14.69 23.10
N ARG A 2 -29.92 14.31 24.31
CA ARG A 2 -29.18 13.05 24.53
C ARG A 2 -30.25 11.98 24.63
N GLU A 3 -30.38 11.14 23.61
CA GLU A 3 -31.23 9.95 23.74
C GLU A 3 -30.59 9.02 24.76
N VAL A 4 -31.37 8.68 25.78
CA VAL A 4 -31.04 7.69 26.81
C VAL A 4 -31.30 6.31 26.20
N GLY A 5 -30.53 5.95 25.17
CA GLY A 5 -30.40 4.57 24.70
C GLY A 5 -29.12 4.00 25.31
N GLY A 6 -29.22 2.90 26.04
CA GLY A 6 -28.06 2.29 26.72
C GLY A 6 -26.90 2.04 25.75
N ASP A 7 -25.67 1.94 26.27
CA ASP A 7 -24.42 1.91 25.49
C ASP A 7 -24.44 0.93 24.29
N ASN A 8 -25.14 -0.21 24.41
CA ASN A 8 -25.36 -1.16 23.30
C ASN A 8 -26.14 -0.57 22.11
N TYR A 9 -27.13 0.27 22.36
CA TYR A 9 -27.90 0.95 21.30
C TYR A 9 -27.04 1.98 20.57
N SER A 10 -26.20 2.71 21.31
CA SER A 10 -25.25 3.66 20.72
C SER A 10 -24.21 2.96 19.86
N TYR A 11 -23.66 1.82 20.33
CA TYR A 11 -22.67 1.05 19.57
C TYR A 11 -23.23 0.51 18.27
N ALA A 12 -24.37 -0.18 18.34
CA ALA A 12 -25.00 -0.77 17.16
C ALA A 12 -25.39 0.29 16.13
N ASN A 13 -25.86 1.46 16.58
CA ASN A 13 -26.21 2.57 15.71
C ASN A 13 -24.97 3.15 15.00
N ASP A 14 -23.92 3.47 15.75
CA ASP A 14 -22.64 3.97 15.20
C ASP A 14 -22.06 3.00 14.16
N TYR A 15 -22.03 1.70 14.49
CA TYR A 15 -21.57 0.66 13.58
C TYR A 15 -22.40 0.61 12.30
N GLN A 16 -23.73 0.62 12.41
CA GLN A 16 -24.62 0.57 11.25
C GLN A 16 -24.49 1.78 10.33
N ILE A 17 -24.28 2.98 10.88
CA ILE A 17 -24.05 4.20 10.09
C ILE A 17 -22.78 4.03 9.25
N MET A 18 -21.68 3.63 9.88
CA MET A 18 -20.42 3.42 9.19
C MET A 18 -20.48 2.26 8.18
N ALA A 19 -21.15 1.16 8.51
CA ALA A 19 -21.33 0.02 7.62
C ALA A 19 -22.10 0.40 6.34
N ARG A 20 -23.10 1.28 6.45
CA ARG A 20 -23.83 1.79 5.27
C ARG A 20 -22.94 2.66 4.38
N LEU A 21 -22.13 3.54 4.96
CA LEU A 21 -21.17 4.36 4.22
C LEU A 21 -20.12 3.49 3.53
N LYS A 22 -19.59 2.49 4.24
CA LYS A 22 -18.66 1.52 3.68
C LYS A 22 -19.28 0.73 2.53
N SER A 23 -20.48 0.18 2.70
CA SER A 23 -21.16 -0.56 1.64
C SER A 23 -21.39 0.28 0.38
N PHE A 24 -21.68 1.58 0.53
CA PHE A 24 -21.77 2.50 -0.60
C PHE A 24 -20.42 2.68 -1.28
N ALA A 25 -19.35 2.93 -0.52
CA ALA A 25 -18.00 3.08 -1.05
C ALA A 25 -17.54 1.81 -1.80
N ASP A 26 -17.73 0.64 -1.20
CA ASP A 26 -17.38 -0.66 -1.77
C ASP A 26 -18.14 -0.93 -3.09
N ALA A 27 -19.45 -0.64 -3.12
CA ALA A 27 -20.29 -0.85 -4.31
C ALA A 27 -19.92 0.06 -5.50
N HIS A 28 -19.29 1.20 -5.24
CA HIS A 28 -18.91 2.18 -6.26
C HIS A 28 -17.40 2.26 -6.51
N GLY A 29 -16.58 1.47 -5.80
CA GLY A 29 -15.12 1.52 -5.90
C GLY A 29 -14.54 2.89 -5.49
N LEU A 30 -15.14 3.54 -4.50
CA LEU A 30 -14.73 4.87 -4.03
C LEU A 30 -13.92 4.78 -2.74
N CYS A 31 -12.96 5.70 -2.57
CA CYS A 31 -12.35 5.95 -1.27
C CYS A 31 -13.15 7.03 -0.54
N LEU A 32 -13.58 6.72 0.69
CA LEU A 32 -14.32 7.65 1.55
C LEU A 32 -13.50 7.99 2.80
N LEU A 33 -13.06 9.23 2.90
CA LEU A 33 -12.38 9.76 4.09
C LEU A 33 -13.38 10.54 4.96
N LEU A 34 -13.74 9.97 6.10
CA LEU A 34 -14.63 10.61 7.07
C LEU A 34 -13.81 11.36 8.13
N VAL A 35 -14.06 12.66 8.29
CA VAL A 35 -13.46 13.47 9.34
C VAL A 35 -14.36 13.44 10.57
N HIS A 36 -13.82 12.98 11.71
CA HIS A 36 -14.56 12.87 12.96
C HIS A 36 -13.79 13.43 14.14
N HIS A 37 -14.50 13.98 15.12
CA HIS A 37 -13.90 14.59 16.29
C HIS A 37 -13.46 13.55 17.34
N THR A 38 -12.40 13.88 18.09
CA THR A 38 -12.02 13.12 19.28
C THR A 38 -12.66 13.71 20.53
N ARG A 39 -12.91 12.87 21.55
CA ARG A 39 -13.30 13.32 22.89
C ARG A 39 -12.12 14.00 23.59
N LYS A 40 -12.42 14.78 24.63
CA LYS A 40 -11.41 15.51 25.43
C LYS A 40 -10.72 14.63 26.47
N GLN A 41 -11.30 13.49 26.81
CA GLN A 41 -10.76 12.55 27.79
C GLN A 41 -9.69 11.69 27.13
N ASN A 42 -8.53 11.58 27.77
CA ASN A 42 -7.48 10.68 27.33
C ASN A 42 -7.89 9.22 27.54
N ALA A 43 -7.32 8.34 26.72
CA ALA A 43 -7.45 6.90 26.82
C ALA A 43 -6.06 6.26 26.63
N ASP A 44 -5.91 5.03 27.12
CA ASP A 44 -4.68 4.26 26.97
C ASP A 44 -4.48 3.84 25.51
N ASP A 45 -5.53 3.29 24.88
CA ASP A 45 -5.62 3.18 23.43
C ASP A 45 -6.05 4.53 22.84
N LYS A 46 -5.25 5.03 21.91
CA LYS A 46 -5.45 6.33 21.31
C LYS A 46 -6.71 6.37 20.43
N PHE A 47 -7.09 5.26 19.83
CA PHE A 47 -8.29 5.16 18.99
C PHE A 47 -9.58 5.17 19.81
N ASP A 48 -9.53 4.84 21.10
CA ASP A 48 -10.65 5.01 22.04
C ASP A 48 -10.95 6.49 22.36
N MET A 49 -10.15 7.43 21.84
CA MET A 49 -10.46 8.86 21.90
C MET A 49 -11.37 9.33 20.75
N ILE A 50 -11.68 8.50 19.75
CA ILE A 50 -12.68 8.84 18.73
C ILE A 50 -14.04 9.08 19.42
N SER A 51 -14.72 10.18 19.12
CA SER A 51 -15.99 10.50 19.80
C SER A 51 -17.08 9.52 19.38
N GLY A 52 -17.92 9.10 20.33
CA GLY A 52 -18.91 8.05 20.07
C GLY A 52 -18.42 6.72 20.61
N THR A 53 -18.81 5.63 19.97
CA THR A 53 -18.42 4.27 20.39
C THR A 53 -17.36 3.69 19.47
N SER A 54 -16.70 2.61 19.93
CA SER A 54 -15.79 1.82 19.09
C SER A 54 -16.47 1.15 17.88
N GLY A 55 -17.80 1.22 17.78
CA GLY A 55 -18.56 0.77 16.62
C GLY A 55 -18.21 1.54 15.35
N LEU A 56 -17.82 2.81 15.48
CA LEU A 56 -17.36 3.62 14.34
C LEU A 56 -16.10 3.03 13.69
N LEU A 57 -15.09 2.72 14.50
CA LEU A 57 -13.85 2.11 14.04
C LEU A 57 -14.06 0.67 13.59
N GLY A 58 -14.88 -0.10 14.31
CA GLY A 58 -15.13 -1.52 14.00
C GLY A 58 -15.72 -1.75 12.60
N ALA A 59 -16.46 -0.78 12.05
CA ALA A 59 -17.02 -0.85 10.71
C ALA A 59 -16.12 -0.24 9.62
N ALA A 60 -15.11 0.55 9.98
CA ALA A 60 -14.17 1.16 9.05
C ALA A 60 -13.05 0.19 8.63
N ASP A 61 -12.40 0.48 7.51
CA ASP A 61 -11.21 -0.26 7.04
C ASP A 61 -9.95 0.13 7.83
N GLY A 62 -9.93 1.36 8.35
CA GLY A 62 -8.87 1.89 9.20
C GLY A 62 -9.20 3.29 9.70
N ALA A 63 -8.33 3.85 10.52
CA ALA A 63 -8.45 5.20 11.04
C ALA A 63 -7.10 5.88 11.17
N PHE A 64 -7.13 7.21 11.03
CA PHE A 64 -5.98 8.07 11.31
C PHE A 64 -6.34 9.03 12.45
N LEU A 65 -5.46 9.12 13.44
CA LEU A 65 -5.63 9.98 14.61
C LEU A 65 -4.54 11.04 14.66
N LEU A 66 -4.89 12.28 14.35
CA LEU A 66 -3.98 13.42 14.42
C LEU A 66 -4.03 14.07 15.81
N GLN A 67 -2.90 14.12 16.50
CA GLN A 67 -2.78 14.66 17.84
C GLN A 67 -1.69 15.72 17.95
N LYS A 68 -1.93 16.77 18.74
CA LYS A 68 -0.91 17.75 19.11
C LYS A 68 -0.65 17.65 20.60
N GLU A 69 0.61 17.50 21.01
CA GLU A 69 0.97 17.51 22.44
C GLU A 69 0.63 18.85 23.10
N LYS A 70 0.84 19.95 22.37
CA LYS A 70 0.48 21.31 22.79
C LYS A 70 -0.47 21.92 21.79
N ARG A 71 -1.61 22.44 22.25
CA ARG A 71 -2.62 23.09 21.39
C ARG A 71 -2.03 24.19 20.51
N THR A 72 -1.06 24.94 21.04
CA THR A 72 -0.36 26.04 20.36
C THR A 72 0.89 25.61 19.58
N GLY A 73 1.35 24.36 19.72
CA GLY A 73 2.55 23.88 19.03
C GLY A 73 2.32 23.62 17.54
N ASN A 74 3.39 23.46 16.78
CA ASN A 74 3.31 23.03 15.37
C ASN A 74 3.63 21.55 15.18
N ALA A 75 4.14 20.87 16.20
CA ALA A 75 4.37 19.43 16.17
C ALA A 75 3.06 18.66 16.38
N ALA A 76 2.90 17.56 15.64
CA ALA A 76 1.80 16.61 15.79
C ALA A 76 2.27 15.18 15.54
N THR A 77 1.50 14.22 16.04
CA THR A 77 1.62 12.81 15.67
C THR A 77 0.37 12.38 14.92
N LEU A 78 0.54 11.61 13.86
CA LEU A 78 -0.54 10.91 13.16
C LEU A 78 -0.37 9.42 13.41
N GLU A 79 -1.27 8.85 14.20
CA GLU A 79 -1.33 7.40 14.43
C GLU A 79 -2.27 6.78 13.41
N VAL A 80 -1.84 5.67 12.82
CA VAL A 80 -2.51 4.99 11.72
C VAL A 80 -2.73 3.54 12.11
N SER A 81 -3.96 3.06 11.98
CA SER A 81 -4.32 1.65 12.14
C SER A 81 -5.31 1.25 11.06
N GLY A 82 -5.25 -0.01 10.63
CA GLY A 82 -6.14 -0.56 9.61
C GLY A 82 -6.07 -2.07 9.53
N ARG A 83 -7.01 -2.67 8.79
CA ARG A 83 -7.11 -4.14 8.67
C ARG A 83 -5.97 -4.74 7.85
N ASP A 84 -5.61 -4.08 6.76
CA ASP A 84 -4.61 -4.54 5.78
C ASP A 84 -3.32 -3.71 5.78
N GLN A 85 -3.13 -2.87 6.80
CA GLN A 85 -2.00 -1.95 6.91
C GLN A 85 -1.33 -2.10 8.27
N GLN A 86 0.00 -2.12 8.29
CA GLN A 86 0.76 -2.12 9.54
C GLN A 86 0.48 -0.84 10.33
N ASP A 87 0.27 -0.98 11.63
CA ASP A 87 0.14 0.17 12.53
C ASP A 87 1.38 1.07 12.45
N GLN A 88 1.14 2.36 12.36
CA GLN A 88 2.20 3.36 12.21
C GLN A 88 1.96 4.56 13.08
N LYS A 89 3.07 5.21 13.41
CA LYS A 89 3.08 6.53 14.04
C LYS A 89 4.01 7.45 13.28
N LEU A 90 3.42 8.50 12.72
CA LEU A 90 4.10 9.51 11.93
C LEU A 90 4.25 10.79 12.76
N TYR A 91 5.45 11.34 12.79
CA TYR A 91 5.74 12.65 13.36
C TYR A 91 5.66 13.70 12.28
N LEU A 92 4.85 14.73 12.52
CA LEU A 92 4.54 15.77 11.56
C LEU A 92 4.88 17.14 12.15
N ILE A 93 5.26 18.08 11.29
CA ILE A 93 5.34 19.50 11.64
C ILE A 93 4.47 20.33 10.72
N ARG A 94 3.66 21.22 11.29
CA ARG A 94 2.81 22.12 10.52
C ARG A 94 3.64 23.22 9.89
N ASN A 95 3.65 23.27 8.57
CA ASN A 95 4.20 24.37 7.82
C ASN A 95 3.27 25.59 7.93
N THR A 96 3.76 26.69 8.48
CA THR A 96 2.94 27.89 8.69
C THR A 96 2.74 28.73 7.44
N GLU A 97 3.53 28.51 6.40
CA GLU A 97 3.42 29.22 5.11
C GLU A 97 2.43 28.51 4.18
N THR A 98 2.58 27.19 4.02
CA THR A 98 1.72 26.39 3.11
C THR A 98 0.47 25.85 3.79
N LEU A 99 0.42 25.87 5.13
CA LEU A 99 -0.62 25.27 5.97
C LEU A 99 -0.74 23.74 5.84
N LEU A 100 0.31 23.09 5.32
CA LEU A 100 0.42 21.64 5.19
C LEU A 100 1.16 21.01 6.37
N TRP A 101 1.12 19.68 6.44
CA TRP A 101 1.90 18.88 7.37
C TRP A 101 3.10 18.28 6.66
N ASP A 102 4.29 18.62 7.13
CA ASP A 102 5.55 18.06 6.64
C ASP A 102 5.90 16.82 7.48
N LEU A 103 6.08 15.68 6.81
CA LEU A 103 6.52 14.44 7.46
C LEU A 103 7.96 14.58 7.95
N GLN A 104 8.17 14.34 9.25
CA GLN A 104 9.50 14.37 9.87
C GLN A 104 10.08 12.97 10.03
N LYS A 105 9.27 12.02 10.51
CA LYS A 105 9.71 10.65 10.83
C LYS A 105 8.51 9.70 10.87
N ALA A 106 8.73 8.44 10.52
CA ALA A 106 7.86 7.32 10.91
C ALA A 106 8.56 6.48 12.01
N GLU A 107 7.82 5.98 13.01
CA GLU A 107 8.38 5.05 14.01
C GLU A 107 8.72 3.69 13.39
N THR A 108 7.87 3.22 12.51
CA THR A 108 8.01 1.93 11.83
C THR A 108 8.33 2.19 10.36
N GLU A 109 9.34 1.53 9.83
CA GLU A 109 9.46 1.42 8.39
C GLU A 109 8.30 0.56 7.86
N LEU A 110 7.72 0.96 6.74
CA LEU A 110 6.81 0.11 5.99
C LEU A 110 7.50 -1.22 5.71
N TRP A 111 6.78 -2.33 5.84
CA TRP A 111 7.27 -3.60 5.35
C TRP A 111 7.65 -3.45 3.86
N LYS A 112 8.92 -3.73 3.58
CA LYS A 112 9.44 -3.81 2.22
C LYS A 112 9.51 -5.29 1.87
N GLU A 113 8.95 -5.64 0.73
CA GLU A 113 9.12 -6.99 0.21
C GLU A 113 10.62 -7.29 0.07
N PRO A 114 11.09 -8.49 0.44
CA PRO A 114 12.49 -8.83 0.31
C PRO A 114 12.98 -8.60 -1.13
N PRO A 115 14.27 -8.21 -1.30
CA PRO A 115 14.90 -8.17 -2.61
C PRO A 115 14.68 -9.49 -3.35
N GLU A 116 14.36 -9.41 -4.63
CA GLU A 116 14.17 -10.59 -5.48
C GLU A 116 15.32 -10.64 -6.49
N PRO A 117 16.34 -11.50 -6.27
CA PRO A 117 17.56 -11.53 -7.08
C PRO A 117 17.31 -11.76 -8.57
N LEU A 118 16.21 -12.45 -8.91
CA LEU A 118 15.81 -12.63 -10.32
C LEU A 118 15.54 -11.31 -11.04
N LEU A 119 14.98 -10.31 -10.35
CA LEU A 119 14.69 -9.01 -10.94
C LEU A 119 15.98 -8.24 -11.20
N ASP A 120 16.92 -8.27 -10.25
CA ASP A 120 18.22 -7.63 -10.39
C ASP A 120 19.02 -8.22 -11.57
N GLU A 121 19.08 -9.56 -11.68
CA GLU A 121 19.77 -10.24 -12.80
C GLU A 121 19.14 -9.94 -14.16
N ILE A 122 17.81 -9.84 -14.23
CA ILE A 122 17.13 -9.42 -15.47
C ILE A 122 17.42 -7.93 -15.76
N ALA A 123 17.52 -7.10 -14.73
CA ALA A 123 17.86 -5.70 -14.90
C ALA A 123 19.29 -5.49 -15.39
N GLU A 124 20.22 -6.34 -14.97
CA GLU A 124 21.58 -6.42 -15.51
C GLU A 124 21.61 -6.95 -16.95
N LEU A 125 20.77 -7.95 -17.27
CA LEU A 125 20.62 -8.42 -18.65
C LEU A 125 20.08 -7.34 -19.60
N VAL A 126 19.16 -6.51 -19.09
CA VAL A 126 18.44 -5.46 -19.82
C VAL A 126 18.86 -4.06 -19.33
N MET A 127 20.15 -3.78 -19.44
CA MET A 127 20.75 -2.50 -19.04
C MET A 127 20.59 -1.41 -20.12
N LYS A 128 21.04 -0.20 -19.81
CA LYS A 128 20.90 0.98 -20.69
C LYS A 128 21.44 0.76 -22.11
N ASP A 129 22.56 0.04 -22.23
CA ASP A 129 23.22 -0.21 -23.51
C ASP A 129 22.64 -1.41 -24.27
N ASN A 130 21.80 -2.22 -23.61
CA ASN A 130 21.06 -3.33 -24.20
C ASN A 130 19.62 -3.35 -23.69
N PRO A 131 18.75 -2.45 -24.18
CA PRO A 131 17.42 -2.22 -23.60
C PRO A 131 16.39 -3.28 -23.98
N TYR A 132 16.79 -4.37 -24.64
CA TYR A 132 15.91 -5.42 -25.12
C TYR A 132 16.57 -6.79 -25.01
N TRP A 133 15.80 -7.80 -24.60
CA TRP A 133 16.20 -9.20 -24.67
C TRP A 133 15.02 -10.09 -25.06
N GLU A 134 15.28 -11.08 -25.91
CA GLU A 134 14.34 -12.15 -26.26
C GLU A 134 15.03 -13.51 -26.22
N GLY A 135 14.35 -14.53 -25.67
CA GLY A 135 14.83 -15.89 -25.69
C GLY A 135 13.89 -16.90 -25.05
N SER A 136 14.30 -18.17 -25.06
CA SER A 136 13.55 -19.24 -24.37
C SER A 136 13.78 -19.19 -22.85
N PRO A 137 12.90 -19.80 -22.03
CA PRO A 137 13.13 -19.94 -20.59
C PRO A 137 14.47 -20.61 -20.26
N THR A 138 14.89 -21.59 -21.04
CA THR A 138 16.17 -22.28 -20.86
C THR A 138 17.36 -21.35 -21.16
N ALA A 139 17.26 -20.53 -22.21
CA ALA A 139 18.29 -19.55 -22.53
C ALA A 139 18.41 -18.48 -21.44
N LEU A 140 17.29 -18.03 -20.87
CA LEU A 140 17.29 -17.10 -19.76
C LEU A 140 18.01 -17.67 -18.53
N VAL A 141 17.64 -18.89 -18.12
CA VAL A 141 18.25 -19.58 -16.96
C VAL A 141 19.76 -19.77 -17.13
N ALA A 142 20.24 -19.95 -18.36
CA ALA A 142 21.67 -20.07 -18.63
C ALA A 142 22.45 -18.74 -18.52
N LEU A 143 21.75 -17.60 -18.57
CA LEU A 143 22.36 -16.26 -18.54
C LEU A 143 22.31 -15.61 -17.15
N ILE A 144 21.39 -16.04 -16.29
CA ILE A 144 21.21 -15.47 -14.95
C ILE A 144 21.85 -16.36 -13.90
N ASN A 145 22.37 -15.75 -12.83
CA ASN A 145 22.99 -16.47 -11.72
C ASN A 145 21.99 -16.77 -10.59
N VAL A 146 20.80 -17.27 -10.94
CA VAL A 146 19.74 -17.65 -10.00
C VAL A 146 19.38 -19.11 -10.19
N ASP A 147 19.39 -19.87 -9.09
CA ASP A 147 18.96 -21.28 -9.11
C ASP A 147 17.44 -21.38 -9.28
N ILE A 148 17.02 -21.44 -10.55
CA ILE A 148 15.62 -21.59 -10.93
C ILE A 148 15.49 -22.49 -12.15
N GLN A 149 14.51 -23.39 -12.12
CA GLN A 149 14.27 -24.32 -13.20
C GLN A 149 13.53 -23.65 -14.37
N PRO A 150 13.88 -23.93 -15.65
CA PRO A 150 13.27 -23.31 -16.83
C PRO A 150 11.74 -23.43 -16.93
N HIS A 151 11.16 -24.51 -16.38
CA HIS A 151 9.70 -24.69 -16.39
C HIS A 151 8.97 -23.84 -15.33
N VAL A 152 9.69 -23.32 -14.34
CA VAL A 152 9.14 -22.49 -13.23
C VAL A 152 9.29 -20.99 -13.53
N ILE A 153 10.38 -20.59 -14.19
CA ILE A 153 10.76 -19.19 -14.37
C ILE A 153 9.66 -18.34 -15.02
N THR A 154 8.97 -18.84 -16.05
CA THR A 154 7.88 -18.10 -16.69
C THR A 154 6.76 -17.76 -15.69
N ARG A 155 6.36 -18.73 -14.85
CA ARG A 155 5.29 -18.51 -13.87
C ARG A 155 5.72 -17.46 -12.85
N LYS A 156 6.96 -17.54 -12.38
CA LYS A 156 7.52 -16.57 -11.43
C LYS A 156 7.56 -15.16 -12.03
N LEU A 157 8.00 -15.02 -13.27
CA LEU A 157 8.05 -13.74 -13.98
C LEU A 157 6.66 -13.13 -14.24
N ASN A 158 5.65 -13.96 -14.53
CA ASN A 158 4.28 -13.45 -14.68
C ASN A 158 3.75 -12.83 -13.38
N VAL A 159 4.12 -13.38 -12.22
CA VAL A 159 3.75 -12.82 -10.90
C VAL A 159 4.54 -11.54 -10.62
N LEU A 160 5.82 -11.52 -10.98
CA LEU A 160 6.72 -10.40 -10.68
C LEU A 160 6.74 -9.30 -11.74
N ALA A 161 5.97 -9.41 -12.83
CA ALA A 161 5.99 -8.45 -13.94
C ALA A 161 5.76 -7.00 -13.49
N GLY A 162 4.85 -6.79 -12.55
CA GLY A 162 4.59 -5.47 -11.97
C GLY A 162 5.77 -4.93 -11.15
N ARG A 163 6.44 -5.80 -10.38
CA ARG A 163 7.64 -5.45 -9.62
C ARG A 163 8.81 -5.12 -10.55
N LEU A 164 9.02 -5.92 -11.59
CA LEU A 164 10.07 -5.69 -12.59
C LEU A 164 9.95 -4.31 -13.26
N TYR A 165 8.71 -3.88 -13.55
CA TYR A 165 8.44 -2.54 -14.06
C TYR A 165 8.65 -1.46 -13.00
N THR A 166 8.11 -1.64 -11.79
CA THR A 166 8.16 -0.62 -10.73
C THR A 166 9.58 -0.39 -10.21
N GLU A 167 10.38 -1.45 -10.09
CA GLU A 167 11.73 -1.41 -9.52
C GLU A 167 12.79 -1.05 -10.58
N HIS A 168 12.64 -1.51 -11.83
CA HIS A 168 13.68 -1.36 -12.86
C HIS A 168 13.21 -0.73 -14.18
N GLY A 169 11.93 -0.39 -14.32
CA GLY A 169 11.36 0.16 -15.56
C GLY A 169 11.35 -0.83 -16.73
N ILE A 170 11.37 -2.14 -16.44
CA ILE A 170 11.43 -3.20 -17.46
C ILE A 170 10.05 -3.82 -17.63
N PHE A 171 9.59 -3.85 -18.87
CA PHE A 171 8.40 -4.59 -19.25
C PHE A 171 8.75 -6.05 -19.51
N PHE A 172 7.80 -6.94 -19.24
CA PHE A 172 7.93 -8.37 -19.49
C PHE A 172 6.71 -8.91 -20.21
N ARG A 173 6.95 -9.82 -21.16
CA ARG A 173 5.91 -10.61 -21.82
C ARG A 173 6.39 -12.03 -22.07
N SER A 174 5.49 -12.99 -21.90
CA SER A 174 5.70 -14.36 -22.37
C SER A 174 4.69 -14.69 -23.47
N GLU A 175 5.20 -15.21 -24.58
CA GLU A 175 4.39 -15.69 -25.70
C GLU A 175 4.75 -17.13 -26.04
N ARG A 176 3.85 -17.79 -26.78
CA ARG A 176 4.10 -19.12 -27.32
C ARG A 176 3.96 -19.07 -28.83
N ASP A 177 5.00 -19.48 -29.52
CA ASP A 177 5.00 -19.64 -30.97
C ASP A 177 5.18 -21.13 -31.34
N HIS A 178 5.43 -21.40 -32.62
CA HIS A 178 5.65 -22.76 -33.11
C HIS A 178 6.98 -23.37 -32.64
N GLU A 179 7.95 -22.56 -32.24
CA GLU A 179 9.29 -22.98 -31.77
C GLU A 179 9.32 -23.21 -30.25
N GLY A 180 8.34 -22.65 -29.53
CA GLY A 180 8.16 -22.88 -28.10
C GLY A 180 7.70 -21.62 -27.39
N ARG A 181 8.09 -21.51 -26.12
CA ARG A 181 7.80 -20.32 -25.33
C ARG A 181 8.94 -19.31 -25.50
N LYS A 182 8.60 -18.07 -25.84
CA LYS A 182 9.51 -16.93 -25.88
C LYS A 182 9.20 -15.96 -24.74
N LEU A 183 10.25 -15.45 -24.12
CA LEU A 183 10.24 -14.45 -23.07
C LEU A 183 10.86 -13.19 -23.66
N ARG A 184 10.20 -12.05 -23.47
CA ARG A 184 10.67 -10.72 -23.92
C ARG A 184 10.78 -9.79 -22.73
N PHE A 185 11.89 -9.06 -22.66
CA PHE A 185 12.10 -7.97 -21.71
C PHE A 185 12.56 -6.71 -22.45
N TRP A 186 12.05 -5.54 -22.05
CA TRP A 186 12.47 -4.29 -22.67
C TRP A 186 12.28 -3.06 -21.77
N LYS A 187 13.04 -1.98 -22.03
CA LYS A 187 12.90 -0.65 -21.40
C LYS A 187 12.36 0.38 -22.40
N GLY A 188 11.39 1.21 -21.97
CA GLY A 188 10.86 2.34 -22.76
C GLY A 188 9.78 1.97 -23.80
N ASN A 189 9.34 2.96 -24.60
CA ASN A 189 8.42 2.76 -25.72
C ASN A 189 9.15 2.05 -26.86
N THR A 190 9.16 0.72 -26.87
CA THR A 190 9.35 -0.03 -28.11
C THR A 190 8.00 -0.07 -28.81
N GLU A 191 7.82 0.78 -29.81
CA GLU A 191 6.66 0.81 -30.73
C GLU A 191 6.43 -0.51 -31.50
N ASN A 192 7.11 -1.61 -31.16
CA ASN A 192 6.82 -2.94 -31.66
C ASN A 192 6.95 -3.96 -30.52
N ALA A 193 5.80 -4.35 -29.98
CA ALA A 193 5.60 -5.46 -29.06
C ALA A 193 5.75 -6.83 -29.76
#